data_AF-M3UPM8-F1
#
_entry.id   AF-M3UPM8-F1
#
_cell.length_a   1.000
_cell.length_b   1.000
_cell.length_c   1.000
_cell.angle_alpha   90.00
_cell.angle_beta   90.00
_cell.angle_gamma   90.00
#
_symmetry.space_group_name_H-M   'P 1'
#
loop_
_entity.id
_entity.type
_entity.pdbx_description
1 polymer ?
#
loop_
_entity_poly.entity_id
_entity_poly.type
_entity_poly.pdbx_seq_one_letter_code
_entity_poly.pdbx_strand_id
1 'polypeptide(L)'
;MSFVCYYKCVTTNTEVPEITKMDISTYPPCSKCGLGKPERAHHCSKCKSCILEMDHHCNYIGNCVGFANKKYFLLLLFYVTLMILFVLLINTPLAIYAFFYPLRNPFYHCVFRLFDLVHCILGIYALNLFF
;
A
#
# COMPACT_ATOMS: atom_id res chain seq x y z
N MET A 1 3.90 -12.26 -4.19
CA MET A 1 4.49 -11.07 -4.83
C MET A 1 4.04 -9.76 -4.19
N SER A 2 2.77 -9.59 -3.84
CA SER A 2 2.28 -8.43 -3.05
C SER A 2 2.98 -8.26 -1.70
N PHE A 3 3.21 -9.34 -0.96
CA PHE A 3 3.89 -9.30 0.34
C PHE A 3 5.31 -8.71 0.29
N VAL A 4 6.09 -9.03 -0.74
CA VAL A 4 7.45 -8.47 -0.91
C VAL A 4 7.39 -6.97 -1.18
N CYS A 5 6.44 -6.54 -2.03
CA CYS A 5 6.24 -5.12 -2.31
C CYS A 5 5.81 -4.37 -1.04
N TYR A 6 4.87 -4.92 -0.28
CA TYR A 6 4.46 -4.37 1.01
C TYR A 6 5.62 -4.29 2.00
N TYR A 7 6.34 -5.40 2.23
CA TYR A 7 7.49 -5.45 3.12
C TYR A 7 8.53 -4.38 2.75
N LYS A 8 8.81 -4.21 1.45
CA LYS A 8 9.71 -3.15 0.96
C LYS A 8 9.13 -1.74 1.16
N CYS A 9 7.83 -1.53 1.03
CA CYS A 9 7.22 -0.23 1.33
C CYS A 9 7.40 0.16 2.79
N VAL A 10 7.17 -0.79 3.71
CA VAL A 10 7.25 -0.56 5.16
C VAL A 10 8.69 -0.38 5.64
N THR A 11 9.61 -1.22 5.15
CA THR A 11 10.96 -1.30 5.73
C THR A 11 12.03 -0.47 5.03
N THR A 12 11.79 -0.01 3.80
CA THR A 12 12.79 0.77 3.07
C THR A 12 12.92 2.16 3.68
N ASN A 13 14.14 2.53 4.07
CA ASN A 13 14.45 3.90 4.47
C ASN A 13 14.36 4.83 3.24
N THR A 14 13.52 5.85 3.33
CA THR A 14 13.29 6.86 2.28
C THR A 14 13.91 8.22 2.60
N GLU A 15 14.63 8.32 3.72
CA GLU A 15 15.35 9.51 4.14
C GLU A 15 16.44 9.88 3.14
N VAL A 16 16.79 11.17 3.14
CA VAL A 16 17.93 11.67 2.36
C VAL A 16 19.21 10.94 2.81
N PRO A 17 19.92 10.22 1.92
CA PRO A 17 21.11 9.43 2.29
C PRO A 17 22.23 10.28 2.91
N GLU A 18 23.05 9.66 3.76
CA GLU A 18 24.17 10.36 4.40
C GLU A 18 25.25 10.81 3.41
N ILE A 19 25.45 10.05 2.33
CA ILE A 19 26.48 10.33 1.32
C ILE A 19 26.16 11.63 0.57
N THR A 20 24.87 11.95 0.42
CA THR A 20 24.44 13.24 -0.12
C THR A 20 24.67 14.41 0.86
N LYS A 21 24.94 14.19 2.15
CA LYS A 21 25.12 15.26 3.16
C LYS A 21 26.32 16.19 2.89
N MET A 22 27.33 15.77 2.14
CA MET A 22 28.48 16.62 1.79
C MET A 22 28.16 17.66 0.71
N ASP A 23 27.32 17.33 -0.29
CA ASP A 23 26.85 18.27 -1.33
C ASP A 23 25.63 19.10 -0.85
N ILE A 24 25.14 18.80 0.35
CA ILE A 24 23.92 19.37 0.89
C ILE A 24 24.09 20.82 1.41
N SER A 25 25.33 21.26 1.69
CA SER A 25 25.61 22.61 2.19
C SER A 25 25.18 23.74 1.23
N THR A 26 25.03 23.42 -0.06
CA THR A 26 24.60 24.32 -1.12
C THR A 26 23.08 24.49 -1.19
N TYR A 27 22.31 23.58 -0.59
CA TYR A 27 20.85 23.64 -0.60
C TYR A 27 20.29 24.37 0.63
N PRO A 28 19.14 25.04 0.51
CA PRO A 28 18.47 25.67 1.65
C PRO A 28 18.23 24.65 2.78
N PRO A 29 18.53 25.00 4.04
CA PRO A 29 18.33 24.10 5.16
C PRO A 29 16.83 23.86 5.42
N CYS A 30 16.51 22.64 5.83
CA CYS A 30 15.22 22.34 6.43
C CYS A 30 15.12 23.02 7.79
N SER A 31 14.06 23.81 8.01
CA SER A 31 13.83 24.50 9.29
C SER A 31 13.72 23.57 10.51
N LYS A 32 13.35 22.31 10.32
CA LYS A 32 13.16 21.32 11.39
C LYS A 32 14.36 20.39 11.58
N CYS A 33 15.03 19.99 10.51
CA CYS A 33 16.19 19.10 10.58
C CYS A 33 17.53 19.84 10.67
N GLY A 34 17.59 21.10 10.25
CA GLY A 34 18.84 21.88 10.16
C GLY A 34 19.79 21.44 9.02
N LEU A 35 19.47 20.34 8.34
CA LEU A 35 20.23 19.83 7.20
C LEU A 35 19.75 20.49 5.92
N GLY A 36 20.67 20.77 4.99
CA GLY A 36 20.32 21.21 3.64
C GLY A 36 19.34 20.22 2.99
N LYS A 37 18.40 20.77 2.25
CA LYS A 37 17.26 20.03 1.72
C LYS A 37 17.43 19.91 0.21
N PRO A 38 17.85 18.75 -0.32
CA PRO A 38 17.96 18.53 -1.76
C PRO A 38 16.67 18.88 -2.49
N GLU A 39 16.79 19.13 -3.79
CA GLU A 39 15.62 19.38 -4.63
C GLU A 39 14.59 18.24 -4.47
N ARG A 40 13.31 18.61 -4.41
CA ARG A 40 12.17 17.68 -4.26
C ARG A 40 12.14 16.86 -2.96
N ALA A 41 13.09 17.03 -2.04
CA ALA A 41 12.96 16.46 -0.71
C ALA A 41 11.87 17.22 0.08
N HIS A 42 11.20 16.59 1.03
CA HIS A 42 10.28 17.28 1.95
C HIS A 42 10.40 16.71 3.37
N HIS A 43 10.23 17.57 4.36
CA HIS A 43 10.24 17.15 5.76
C HIS A 43 8.88 16.54 6.12
N CYS A 44 8.88 15.28 6.52
CA CYS A 44 7.70 14.64 7.08
C CYS A 44 7.67 14.83 8.59
N SER A 45 6.64 15.49 9.13
CA SER A 45 6.49 15.68 10.58
C SER A 45 6.25 14.37 11.34
N LYS A 46 5.66 13.35 10.68
CA LYS A 46 5.40 12.03 11.27
C LYS A 46 6.67 11.19 11.38
N CYS A 47 7.47 11.14 10.31
CA CYS A 47 8.78 10.44 10.32
C CYS A 47 9.88 11.26 11.00
N LYS A 48 9.68 12.57 11.20
CA LYS A 48 10.65 13.52 11.78
C LYS A 48 11.95 13.63 10.98
N SER A 49 11.89 13.35 9.68
CA SER A 49 13.04 13.36 8.78
C SER A 49 12.68 13.92 7.41
N CYS A 50 13.72 14.37 6.68
CA CYS A 50 13.60 14.78 5.28
C CYS A 50 13.60 13.54 4.40
N ILE A 51 12.55 13.40 3.59
CA ILE A 51 12.34 12.28 2.69
C ILE A 51 12.66 12.73 1.26
N LEU A 52 13.46 11.96 0.55
CA LEU A 52 13.86 12.27 -0.82
C LEU A 52 12.72 11.99 -1.80
N GLU A 53 12.44 12.94 -2.69
CA GLU A 53 11.26 12.92 -3.58
C GLU A 53 9.97 12.45 -2.88
N MET A 54 9.73 13.00 -1.70
CA MET A 54 8.57 12.67 -0.88
C MET A 54 7.29 12.85 -1.69
N ASP A 55 6.48 11.81 -1.75
CA ASP A 55 5.12 11.88 -2.27
C ASP A 55 4.17 12.18 -1.09
N HIS A 56 4.07 11.26 -0.14
CA HIS A 56 3.27 11.45 1.07
C HIS A 56 3.72 10.53 2.21
N HIS A 57 3.26 10.82 3.43
CA HIS A 57 3.31 9.86 4.52
C HIS A 57 2.04 9.00 4.49
N CYS A 58 2.23 7.70 4.25
CA CYS A 58 1.13 6.77 4.12
C CYS A 58 0.89 6.06 5.46
N ASN A 59 -0.26 6.35 6.08
CA ASN A 59 -0.64 5.71 7.35
C ASN A 59 -0.78 4.18 7.19
N TYR A 60 -1.21 3.71 6.01
CA TYR A 60 -1.46 2.30 5.71
C TYR A 60 -0.20 1.43 5.67
N ILE A 61 0.98 2.03 5.45
CA ILE A 61 2.26 1.30 5.48
C ILE A 61 3.13 1.77 6.66
N GLY A 62 2.64 2.69 7.49
CA GLY A 62 3.40 3.28 8.59
C GLY A 62 4.70 3.99 8.17
N ASN A 63 4.85 4.37 6.91
CA ASN A 63 6.08 4.90 6.34
C ASN A 63 5.81 5.97 5.27
N CYS A 64 6.81 6.79 4.97
CA CYS A 64 6.76 7.69 3.83
C CYS A 64 6.94 6.94 2.51
N VAL A 65 6.17 7.36 1.52
CA VAL A 65 6.41 7.03 0.13
C VAL A 65 7.36 8.08 -0.44
N GLY A 66 8.57 7.65 -0.77
CA GLY A 66 9.63 8.50 -1.30
C GLY A 66 10.39 7.77 -2.41
N PHE A 67 11.45 8.38 -2.93
CA PHE A 67 12.22 7.86 -4.07
C PHE A 67 12.54 6.35 -3.95
N ALA A 68 13.06 5.93 -2.79
CA ALA A 68 13.58 4.57 -2.59
C ALA A 68 12.49 3.47 -2.58
N ASN A 69 11.23 3.80 -2.26
CA ASN A 69 10.15 2.81 -2.18
C ASN A 69 8.95 3.08 -3.12
N LYS A 70 8.96 4.19 -3.87
CA LYS A 70 7.88 4.59 -4.79
C LYS A 70 7.50 3.48 -5.78
N LYS A 71 8.49 2.79 -6.36
CA LYS A 71 8.26 1.65 -7.26
C LYS A 71 7.48 0.51 -6.60
N TYR A 72 7.86 0.14 -5.37
CA TYR A 72 7.18 -0.94 -4.64
C TYR A 72 5.75 -0.53 -4.26
N PHE A 73 5.55 0.74 -3.93
CA PHE A 73 4.22 1.28 -3.63
C PHE A 73 3.29 1.21 -4.83
N LEU A 74 3.76 1.62 -6.02
CA LEU A 74 2.98 1.50 -7.26
C LEU A 74 2.67 0.05 -7.62
N LEU A 75 3.63 -0.87 -7.48
CA LEU A 75 3.39 -2.30 -7.71
C LEU A 75 2.39 -2.87 -6.71
N LEU A 76 2.44 -2.45 -5.45
CA LEU A 76 1.47 -2.85 -4.43
C LEU A 76 0.05 -2.42 -4.84
N LEU A 77 -0.15 -1.16 -5.24
CA LEU A 77 -1.44 -0.66 -5.71
C LEU A 77 -1.95 -1.43 -6.94
N PHE A 78 -1.06 -1.72 -7.88
CA PHE A 78 -1.38 -2.50 -9.07
C PHE A 78 -1.88 -3.92 -8.71
N TYR A 79 -1.16 -4.64 -7.85
CA TYR A 79 -1.57 -5.97 -7.42
C TYR A 79 -2.88 -5.96 -6.61
N VAL A 80 -3.08 -4.98 -5.73
CA VAL A 80 -4.36 -4.83 -5.00
C VAL A 80 -5.51 -4.59 -5.98
N THR A 81 -5.31 -3.74 -6.99
CA THR A 81 -6.32 -3.47 -8.02
C THR A 81 -6.67 -4.73 -8.80
N LEU A 82 -5.67 -5.51 -9.24
CA LEU A 82 -5.91 -6.77 -9.93
C LEU A 82 -6.67 -7.79 -9.06
N MET A 83 -6.36 -7.87 -7.77
CA MET A 83 -7.07 -8.76 -6.85
C MET A 83 -8.53 -8.34 -6.69
N ILE A 84 -8.80 -7.04 -6.55
CA ILE A 84 -10.17 -6.51 -6.48
C ILE A 84 -10.93 -6.83 -7.76
N LEU A 85 -10.33 -6.60 -8.93
CA LEU A 85 -10.95 -6.92 -10.22
C LEU A 85 -11.23 -8.42 -10.38
N PHE A 86 -10.30 -9.28 -9.99
CA PHE A 86 -10.47 -10.73 -10.04
C PHE A 86 -11.63 -11.19 -9.15
N VAL A 87 -11.71 -10.68 -7.92
CA VAL A 87 -12.80 -10.97 -6.98
C VAL A 87 -14.14 -10.48 -7.56
N LEU A 88 -14.20 -9.26 -8.10
CA LEU A 88 -15.41 -8.73 -8.73
C LEU A 88 -15.87 -9.57 -9.92
N LEU A 89 -14.95 -9.98 -10.80
CA LEU A 89 -15.29 -10.76 -11.99
C LEU A 89 -15.83 -12.15 -11.66
N ILE A 90 -15.33 -12.79 -10.61
CA ILE A 90 -15.80 -14.12 -10.18
C ILE A 90 -17.10 -14.02 -9.38
N ASN A 91 -17.17 -13.09 -8.44
CA ASN A 91 -18.27 -13.04 -7.48
C ASN A 91 -19.51 -12.34 -8.04
N THR A 92 -19.37 -11.38 -8.95
CA THR A 92 -20.54 -10.63 -9.46
C THR A 92 -21.51 -11.51 -10.25
N PRO A 93 -21.08 -12.31 -11.25
CA PRO A 93 -22.00 -13.19 -11.99
C PRO A 93 -22.64 -14.24 -11.10
N LEU A 94 -21.88 -14.74 -10.12
CA LEU A 94 -22.36 -15.77 -9.19
C LEU A 94 -23.35 -15.20 -8.17
N ALA A 95 -23.13 -14.00 -7.66
CA ALA A 95 -24.09 -13.27 -6.83
C ALA A 95 -25.39 -12.98 -7.58
N ILE A 96 -25.29 -12.59 -8.86
CA ILE A 96 -26.45 -12.38 -9.74
C ILE A 96 -27.22 -13.69 -9.93
N TYR A 97 -26.54 -14.79 -10.26
CA TYR A 97 -27.18 -16.09 -10.42
C TYR A 97 -27.86 -16.56 -9.14
N ALA A 98 -27.19 -16.42 -7.99
CA ALA A 98 -27.71 -16.75 -6.67
C ALA A 98 -28.98 -15.96 -6.34
N PHE A 99 -29.03 -14.67 -6.69
CA PHE A 99 -30.20 -13.82 -6.49
C PHE A 99 -31.42 -14.30 -7.29
N PHE A 100 -31.25 -14.69 -8.56
CA PHE A 100 -32.35 -15.14 -9.41
C PHE A 100 -32.80 -16.59 -9.16
N TYR A 101 -31.92 -17.46 -8.63
CA TYR A 101 -32.21 -18.88 -8.41
C TYR A 101 -31.91 -19.34 -6.96
N PRO A 102 -32.64 -18.81 -5.96
CA PRO A 102 -32.34 -19.05 -4.55
C PRO A 102 -32.59 -20.51 -4.09
N LEU A 103 -33.51 -21.23 -4.72
CA LEU A 103 -33.97 -22.55 -4.26
C LEU A 103 -33.34 -23.75 -5.01
N ARG A 104 -32.53 -23.51 -6.04
CA ARG A 104 -32.07 -24.58 -6.95
C ARG A 104 -30.95 -25.45 -6.36
N ASN A 105 -30.08 -24.88 -5.52
CA ASN A 105 -28.98 -25.63 -4.88
C ASN A 105 -28.58 -25.00 -3.53
N PRO A 106 -29.26 -25.33 -2.42
CA PRO A 106 -28.97 -24.75 -1.10
C PRO A 106 -27.55 -25.08 -0.60
N PHE A 107 -26.98 -26.22 -0.99
CA PHE A 107 -25.60 -26.58 -0.68
C PHE A 107 -24.58 -25.66 -1.38
N TYR A 108 -24.84 -25.31 -2.65
CA TYR A 108 -23.94 -24.45 -3.45
C TYR A 108 -23.96 -23.01 -2.95
N HIS A 109 -25.12 -22.50 -2.52
CA HIS A 109 -25.25 -21.20 -1.85
C HIS A 109 -24.46 -21.14 -0.53
N CYS A 110 -24.46 -22.23 0.26
CA CYS A 110 -23.74 -22.30 1.53
C CYS A 110 -22.22 -22.30 1.32
N VAL A 111 -21.73 -23.14 0.40
CA VAL A 111 -20.30 -23.22 0.07
C VAL A 111 -19.80 -21.93 -0.57
N PHE A 112 -20.60 -21.28 -1.43
CA PHE A 112 -20.25 -20.00 -2.04
C PHE A 112 -20.19 -18.87 -1.00
N ARG A 113 -21.15 -18.78 -0.08
CA ARG A 113 -21.07 -17.82 1.03
C ARG A 113 -19.88 -18.08 1.94
N LEU A 114 -19.47 -19.33 2.15
CA LEU A 114 -18.26 -19.66 2.90
C LEU A 114 -17.00 -19.24 2.13
N PHE A 115 -16.95 -19.46 0.81
CA PHE A 115 -15.83 -19.05 -0.04
C PHE A 115 -15.69 -17.53 -0.11
N ASP A 116 -16.79 -16.80 -0.26
CA ASP A 116 -16.85 -15.34 -0.19
C ASP A 116 -16.48 -14.83 1.19
N LEU A 117 -16.97 -15.47 2.25
CA LEU A 117 -16.60 -15.12 3.62
C LEU A 117 -15.10 -15.33 3.82
N VAL A 118 -14.50 -16.41 3.29
CA VAL A 118 -13.06 -16.66 3.38
C VAL A 118 -12.26 -15.66 2.56
N HIS A 119 -12.71 -15.26 1.36
CA HIS A 119 -12.04 -14.23 0.55
C HIS A 119 -12.18 -12.84 1.16
N CYS A 120 -13.35 -12.51 1.72
CA CYS A 120 -13.56 -11.29 2.49
C CYS A 120 -12.74 -11.34 3.78
N ILE A 121 -12.68 -12.45 4.51
CA ILE A 121 -11.87 -12.62 5.71
C ILE A 121 -10.39 -12.52 5.37
N LEU A 122 -9.90 -13.15 4.30
CA LEU A 122 -8.51 -13.02 3.85
C LEU A 122 -8.20 -11.61 3.33
N GLY A 123 -9.16 -10.95 2.68
CA GLY A 123 -9.06 -9.54 2.30
C GLY A 123 -9.05 -8.61 3.50
N ILE A 124 -9.89 -8.87 4.50
CA ILE A 124 -9.99 -8.15 5.78
C ILE A 124 -8.75 -8.43 6.64
N TYR A 125 -8.20 -9.65 6.66
CA TYR A 125 -6.94 -9.97 7.33
C TYR A 125 -5.75 -9.39 6.60
N ALA A 126 -5.76 -9.34 5.26
CA ALA A 126 -4.77 -8.58 4.52
C ALA A 126 -4.87 -7.12 4.93
N LEU A 127 -6.06 -6.51 4.93
CA LEU A 127 -6.28 -5.14 5.38
C LEU A 127 -5.89 -4.93 6.86
N ASN A 128 -6.24 -5.82 7.78
CA ASN A 128 -5.91 -5.75 9.22
C ASN A 128 -4.46 -6.13 9.56
N LEU A 129 -3.73 -6.81 8.67
CA LEU A 129 -2.26 -6.90 8.75
C LEU A 129 -1.60 -5.59 8.29
N PHE A 130 -2.38 -4.66 7.73
CA PHE A 130 -1.98 -3.34 7.25
C PHE A 130 -2.58 -2.17 8.07
N PHE A 131 -3.22 -2.44 9.22
CA PHE A 131 -3.68 -1.46 10.23
C PHE A 131 -3.33 -1.93 11.64
#